data_AF-A0A1E7H0L4-F1
#
_entry.id   AF-A0A1E7H0L4-F1
#
_cell.length_a   1.000
_cell.length_b   1.000
_cell.length_c   1.000
_cell.angle_alpha   90.00
_cell.angle_beta   90.00
_cell.angle_gamma   90.00
#
_symmetry.space_group_name_H-M   'P 1'
#
loop_
_entity.id
_entity.type
_entity.pdbx_description
1 polymer ?
#
loop_
_entity_poly.entity_id
_entity_poly.type
_entity_poly.pdbx_seq_one_letter_code
_entity_poly.pdbx_strand_id
1 'polypeptide(L)'
;MELDRIEGKVIGSNSLHACGRLIQCWTNAMPAAVAPQPLDLEGYMDQVVEVSGRLHGDLWEARFERVVEGYQEITGKVIGLNIIESSTGPISCYRHGMVEAWVMPLNLLEYMDLTITVAGELDGSTLYRASIVRVPEITVDRDPTKEAKSLNDLLRIRAANRDKIEAVNGNLGTALGFKVKNGLRTDHPCVIIFVPQKTAFWLIPDAEKAPEVLEAPDGKWCFTDVITGGKPPHTLESHEEIKRSLPKLSAENEIVVQELRSGRIGLIGGIHIAHFSDFGTAGIAVWHKETKKVGFLTNQHVAVSPGKRIYHPRYLKFPIGRTESTKEYAVDEKWYDGVIDEENSHVRCDCGFVVVDEELSARVKSGLHVIGKTGTLLRINPDTMDIIGQKVISIGRERGVQRGTIVAYSYEYHDDFLFSLQEGIEELEENLNKGIIPDELKKEFEKNNISLSDNASVKKSEVGVEITDEETFDEERFIVKRESGKLNIYYNVIRSEYTDLLIIGEEGKAFSAYGDSGKIMVTDDENHYPVALLWGGWQAHLRHGREQENWTYAIDLGKVLDCLNLELLE
;
A
#
# COMPACT_ATOMS: atom_id res chain seq x y z
N MET A 1 -25.13 8.08 -21.74
CA MET A 1 -23.85 7.48 -21.33
C MET A 1 -23.49 6.47 -22.38
N GLU A 2 -22.26 6.53 -22.86
CA GLU A 2 -21.72 5.62 -23.87
C GLU A 2 -21.55 4.23 -23.26
N LEU A 3 -21.77 3.17 -24.04
CA LEU A 3 -21.51 1.79 -23.63
C LEU A 3 -20.02 1.50 -23.82
N ASP A 4 -19.40 0.84 -22.86
CA ASP A 4 -18.06 0.30 -23.00
C ASP A 4 -18.07 -0.80 -24.07
N ARG A 5 -17.03 -0.85 -24.90
CA ARG A 5 -16.82 -1.93 -25.88
C ARG A 5 -15.61 -2.73 -25.46
N ILE A 6 -15.80 -4.03 -25.30
CA ILE A 6 -14.76 -4.95 -24.84
C ILE A 6 -14.56 -6.03 -25.89
N GLU A 7 -13.33 -6.17 -26.35
CA GLU A 7 -12.89 -7.28 -27.20
C GLU A 7 -12.20 -8.33 -26.32
N GLY A 8 -12.64 -9.59 -26.41
CA GLY A 8 -12.08 -10.67 -25.61
C GLY A 8 -12.29 -12.05 -26.22
N LYS A 9 -11.43 -12.99 -25.87
CA LYS A 9 -11.55 -14.40 -26.27
C LYS A 9 -12.66 -15.07 -25.46
N VAL A 10 -13.61 -15.71 -26.12
CA VAL A 10 -14.66 -16.47 -25.44
C VAL A 10 -14.06 -17.73 -24.83
N ILE A 11 -14.12 -17.83 -23.51
CA ILE A 11 -13.55 -18.95 -22.74
C ILE A 11 -14.60 -19.70 -21.92
N GLY A 12 -15.87 -19.31 -22.03
CA GLY A 12 -17.01 -20.00 -21.45
C GLY A 12 -18.31 -19.47 -22.06
N SER A 13 -19.44 -20.09 -21.68
CA SER A 13 -20.76 -19.81 -22.24
C SER A 13 -21.23 -18.34 -22.11
N ASN A 14 -20.64 -17.58 -21.19
CA ASN A 14 -20.92 -16.15 -20.98
C ASN A 14 -19.66 -15.35 -20.60
N SER A 15 -18.47 -15.89 -20.86
CA SER A 15 -17.23 -15.41 -20.27
C SER A 15 -16.21 -15.06 -21.33
N LEU A 16 -15.61 -13.87 -21.19
CA LEU A 16 -14.54 -13.37 -22.03
C LEU A 16 -13.23 -13.31 -21.24
N HIS A 17 -12.12 -13.60 -21.90
CA HIS A 17 -10.79 -13.18 -21.47
C HIS A 17 -10.43 -11.91 -22.24
N ALA A 18 -10.42 -10.77 -21.56
CA ALA A 18 -10.10 -9.47 -22.13
C ALA A 18 -9.16 -8.69 -21.20
N CYS A 19 -8.14 -8.03 -21.74
CA CYS A 19 -7.17 -7.24 -20.98
C CYS A 19 -6.54 -7.99 -19.78
N GLY A 20 -6.28 -9.30 -19.92
CA GLY A 20 -5.65 -10.11 -18.87
C GLY A 20 -6.57 -10.51 -17.71
N ARG A 21 -7.89 -10.29 -17.81
CA ARG A 21 -8.89 -10.69 -16.82
C ARG A 21 -10.03 -11.50 -17.43
N LEU A 22 -10.64 -12.32 -16.61
CA LEU A 22 -11.94 -12.94 -16.88
C LEU A 22 -13.04 -11.89 -16.67
N ILE A 23 -13.95 -11.77 -17.62
CA ILE A 23 -15.11 -10.88 -17.56
C ILE A 23 -16.35 -11.71 -17.86
N GLN A 24 -17.29 -11.79 -16.92
CA GLN A 24 -18.59 -12.38 -17.21
C GLN A 24 -19.51 -11.33 -17.85
N CYS A 25 -20.29 -11.76 -18.82
CA CYS A 25 -21.20 -10.91 -19.59
C CYS A 25 -22.65 -11.23 -19.22
N TRP A 26 -23.37 -10.21 -18.77
CA TRP A 26 -24.73 -10.31 -18.25
C TRP A 26 -25.66 -9.36 -19.03
N THR A 27 -26.79 -9.87 -19.53
CA THR A 27 -27.72 -9.08 -20.37
C THR A 27 -28.60 -8.12 -19.55
N ASN A 28 -28.75 -8.35 -18.24
CA ASN A 28 -29.50 -7.50 -17.34
C ASN A 28 -28.62 -6.41 -16.68
N ALA A 29 -29.26 -5.42 -16.05
CA ALA A 29 -28.57 -4.37 -15.30
C ALA A 29 -28.18 -4.85 -13.88
N MET A 30 -27.03 -4.39 -13.36
CA MET A 30 -26.50 -4.78 -12.05
C MET A 30 -27.50 -4.62 -10.88
N PRO A 31 -28.32 -3.55 -10.77
CA PRO A 31 -29.29 -3.40 -9.68
C PRO A 31 -30.47 -4.37 -9.74
N ALA A 32 -30.65 -5.11 -10.85
CA ALA A 32 -31.73 -6.08 -11.04
C ALA A 32 -31.29 -7.53 -10.74
N ALA A 33 -30.06 -7.76 -10.28
CA ALA A 33 -29.43 -9.06 -10.16
C ALA A 33 -29.84 -9.85 -8.89
N VAL A 34 -31.12 -10.19 -8.77
CA VAL A 34 -31.54 -11.34 -7.93
C VAL A 34 -31.23 -12.67 -8.65
N ALA A 35 -31.13 -12.63 -9.99
CA ALA A 35 -30.67 -13.72 -10.84
C ALA A 35 -29.99 -13.12 -12.10
N PRO A 36 -28.65 -13.18 -12.23
CA PRO A 36 -27.93 -12.71 -13.42
C PRO A 36 -28.37 -13.49 -14.67
N GLN A 37 -28.61 -12.79 -15.78
CA GLN A 37 -28.96 -13.41 -17.06
C GLN A 37 -27.71 -13.43 -17.96
N PRO A 38 -27.10 -14.60 -18.22
CA PRO A 38 -25.87 -14.67 -19.02
C PRO A 38 -26.13 -14.23 -20.46
N LEU A 39 -25.18 -13.49 -21.03
CA LEU A 39 -25.09 -13.34 -22.48
C LEU A 39 -24.58 -14.66 -23.07
N ASP A 40 -25.36 -15.28 -23.95
CA ASP A 40 -24.97 -16.53 -24.60
C ASP A 40 -23.87 -16.27 -25.65
N LEU A 41 -22.69 -16.81 -25.36
CA LEU A 41 -21.50 -16.76 -26.19
C LEU A 41 -21.03 -18.17 -26.61
N GLU A 42 -21.79 -19.23 -26.30
CA GLU A 42 -21.35 -20.62 -26.49
C GLU A 42 -21.00 -20.94 -27.97
N GLY A 43 -21.71 -20.31 -28.92
CA GLY A 43 -21.42 -20.43 -30.35
C GLY A 43 -20.10 -19.81 -30.82
N TYR A 44 -19.42 -19.08 -29.94
CA TYR A 44 -18.19 -18.34 -30.25
C TYR A 44 -16.98 -18.82 -29.44
N MET A 45 -17.05 -20.01 -28.80
CA MET A 45 -15.95 -20.58 -28.04
C MET A 45 -14.61 -20.50 -28.79
N ASP A 46 -13.56 -20.07 -28.09
CA ASP A 46 -12.20 -19.81 -28.57
C ASP A 46 -12.05 -18.70 -29.63
N GLN A 47 -13.15 -18.06 -30.06
CA GLN A 47 -13.11 -16.89 -30.93
C GLN A 47 -12.97 -15.60 -30.11
N VAL A 48 -12.39 -14.56 -30.72
CA VAL A 48 -12.40 -13.22 -30.15
C VAL A 48 -13.64 -12.48 -30.63
N VAL A 49 -14.36 -11.90 -29.69
CA VAL A 49 -15.63 -11.20 -29.96
C VAL A 49 -15.60 -9.82 -29.33
N GLU A 50 -16.29 -8.87 -29.94
CA GLU A 50 -16.59 -7.55 -29.38
C GLU A 50 -17.95 -7.64 -28.68
N VAL A 51 -18.00 -7.24 -27.42
CA VAL A 51 -19.22 -7.16 -26.60
C VAL A 51 -19.32 -5.76 -26.01
N SER A 52 -20.47 -5.11 -26.18
CA SER A 52 -20.75 -3.80 -25.57
C SER A 52 -21.51 -3.96 -24.26
N GLY A 53 -21.35 -3.04 -23.31
CA GLY A 53 -22.08 -3.06 -22.04
C GLY A 53 -21.63 -1.97 -21.07
N ARG A 54 -21.94 -2.14 -19.78
CA ARG A 54 -21.47 -1.30 -18.68
C ARG A 54 -20.51 -2.09 -17.81
N LEU A 55 -19.26 -1.68 -17.76
CA LEU A 55 -18.22 -2.40 -17.04
C LEU A 55 -18.21 -2.04 -15.55
N HIS A 56 -18.55 -2.99 -14.69
CA HIS A 56 -18.47 -2.90 -13.22
C HIS A 56 -17.86 -4.19 -12.66
N GLY A 57 -16.58 -4.41 -12.94
CA GLY A 57 -15.91 -5.71 -12.76
C GLY A 57 -16.28 -6.67 -13.90
N ASP A 58 -17.55 -7.08 -13.92
CA ASP A 58 -18.20 -7.79 -15.02
C ASP A 58 -18.91 -6.82 -15.98
N LEU A 59 -19.27 -7.30 -17.16
CA LEU A 59 -19.96 -6.52 -18.18
C LEU A 59 -21.48 -6.71 -18.06
N TRP A 60 -22.19 -5.67 -17.64
CA TRP A 60 -23.65 -5.66 -17.47
C TRP A 60 -24.35 -4.99 -18.64
N GLU A 61 -25.65 -5.27 -18.83
CA GLU A 61 -26.39 -4.84 -20.03
C GLU A 61 -25.68 -5.26 -21.33
N ALA A 62 -24.98 -6.40 -21.28
CA ALA A 62 -24.04 -6.86 -22.29
C ALA A 62 -24.74 -7.27 -23.59
N ARG A 63 -24.13 -6.90 -24.72
CA ARG A 63 -24.60 -7.22 -26.08
C ARG A 63 -23.44 -7.68 -26.94
N PHE A 64 -23.59 -8.83 -27.56
CA PHE A 64 -22.67 -9.27 -28.59
C PHE A 64 -22.76 -8.33 -29.80
N GLU A 65 -21.62 -7.83 -30.26
CA GLU A 65 -21.53 -6.93 -31.42
C GLU A 65 -21.08 -7.68 -32.67
N ARG A 66 -19.92 -8.35 -32.60
CA ARG A 66 -19.32 -9.06 -33.75
C ARG A 66 -18.20 -10.02 -33.32
N VAL A 67 -17.85 -10.95 -34.21
CA VAL A 67 -16.58 -11.69 -34.16
C VAL A 67 -15.46 -10.79 -34.71
N VAL A 68 -14.32 -10.76 -34.05
CA VAL A 68 -13.12 -10.04 -34.47
C VAL A 68 -12.28 -10.97 -35.35
N GLU A 69 -12.36 -10.79 -36.67
CA GLU A 69 -11.55 -11.54 -37.63
C GLU A 69 -10.10 -11.04 -37.63
N GLY A 70 -9.12 -11.94 -37.83
CA GLY A 70 -7.69 -11.58 -37.92
C GLY A 70 -6.93 -11.59 -36.60
N TYR A 71 -7.58 -11.96 -35.49
CA TYR A 71 -6.93 -12.13 -34.20
C TYR A 71 -6.03 -13.39 -34.19
N GLN A 72 -4.73 -13.22 -33.91
CA GLN A 72 -3.74 -14.31 -33.89
C GLN A 72 -2.96 -14.32 -32.58
N GLU A 73 -2.73 -15.52 -32.03
CA GLU A 73 -1.76 -15.76 -30.98
C GLU A 73 -0.40 -16.08 -31.62
N ILE A 74 0.63 -15.31 -31.31
CA ILE A 74 1.98 -15.44 -31.86
C ILE A 74 2.95 -15.65 -30.71
N THR A 75 3.65 -16.78 -30.74
CA THR A 75 4.74 -17.09 -29.80
C THR A 75 6.07 -16.69 -30.42
N GLY A 76 6.89 -15.98 -29.66
CA GLY A 76 8.20 -15.53 -30.11
C GLY A 76 9.12 -15.08 -28.97
N LYS A 77 10.42 -15.03 -29.24
CA LYS A 77 11.42 -14.52 -28.29
C LYS A 77 11.40 -12.99 -28.31
N VAL A 78 11.31 -12.32 -27.17
CA VAL A 78 11.36 -10.85 -27.16
C VAL A 78 12.78 -10.38 -27.47
N ILE A 79 12.90 -9.52 -28.49
CA ILE A 79 14.18 -9.01 -29.01
C ILE A 79 14.24 -7.48 -29.04
N GLY A 80 13.18 -6.79 -28.59
CA GLY A 80 13.16 -5.33 -28.50
C GLY A 80 11.99 -4.81 -27.67
N LEU A 81 11.90 -3.49 -27.54
CA LEU A 81 10.91 -2.80 -26.70
C LEU A 81 9.46 -3.22 -26.96
N ASN A 82 9.15 -3.58 -28.19
CA ASN A 82 7.82 -4.04 -28.60
C ASN A 82 7.90 -5.10 -29.71
N ILE A 83 9.02 -5.82 -29.81
CA ILE A 83 9.29 -6.75 -30.92
C ILE A 83 9.51 -8.15 -30.37
N ILE A 84 8.82 -9.12 -30.96
CA ILE A 84 9.11 -10.55 -30.77
C ILE A 84 9.64 -11.17 -32.06
N GLU A 85 10.63 -12.05 -31.95
CA GLU A 85 11.09 -12.91 -33.03
C GLU A 85 10.22 -14.17 -33.04
N SER A 86 9.28 -14.24 -33.99
CA SER A 86 8.41 -15.39 -34.21
C SER A 86 9.05 -16.39 -35.20
N SER A 87 8.42 -17.55 -35.41
CA SER A 87 8.85 -18.50 -36.45
C SER A 87 8.81 -17.93 -37.88
N THR A 88 8.05 -16.86 -38.10
CA THR A 88 7.91 -16.20 -39.42
C THR A 88 8.71 -14.90 -39.53
N GLY A 89 9.51 -14.56 -38.52
CA GLY A 89 10.30 -13.32 -38.45
C GLY A 89 9.85 -12.37 -37.33
N PRO A 90 10.41 -11.15 -37.29
CA PRO A 90 10.12 -10.17 -36.26
C PRO A 90 8.70 -9.60 -36.40
N ILE A 91 7.98 -9.52 -35.28
CA ILE A 91 6.62 -8.96 -35.17
C ILE A 91 6.63 -7.77 -34.20
N SER A 92 6.21 -6.61 -34.69
CA SER A 92 6.05 -5.39 -33.89
C SER A 92 4.67 -5.36 -33.22
N CYS A 93 4.60 -5.15 -31.91
CA CYS A 93 3.38 -5.24 -31.11
C CYS A 93 2.92 -3.86 -30.61
N TYR A 94 1.64 -3.54 -30.75
CA TYR A 94 1.06 -2.25 -30.34
C TYR A 94 -0.25 -2.45 -29.58
N ARG A 95 -0.45 -1.72 -28.47
CA ARG A 95 -1.64 -1.88 -27.62
C ARG A 95 -2.95 -1.48 -28.30
N HIS A 96 -2.89 -0.64 -29.33
CA HIS A 96 -4.06 -0.05 -29.99
C HIS A 96 -4.13 -0.44 -31.47
N GLY A 97 -5.23 -0.06 -32.14
CA GLY A 97 -5.45 -0.30 -33.57
C GLY A 97 -4.52 0.52 -34.49
N MET A 98 -4.57 0.23 -35.80
CA MET A 98 -3.70 0.84 -36.83
C MET A 98 -3.61 2.38 -36.79
N VAL A 99 -4.67 3.08 -36.40
CA VAL A 99 -4.73 4.56 -36.40
C VAL A 99 -3.88 5.17 -35.27
N GLU A 100 -3.66 4.43 -34.19
CA GLU A 100 -3.04 4.93 -32.93
C GLU A 100 -1.68 4.26 -32.63
N ALA A 101 -1.26 3.29 -33.45
CA ALA A 101 -0.11 2.43 -33.19
C ALA A 101 1.21 3.21 -32.97
N TRP A 102 1.40 4.36 -33.62
CA TRP A 102 2.60 5.18 -33.45
C TRP A 102 2.78 5.79 -32.05
N VAL A 103 1.73 5.80 -31.22
CA VAL A 103 1.72 6.53 -29.95
C VAL A 103 1.87 5.59 -28.74
N MET A 104 1.57 4.29 -28.88
CA MET A 104 1.54 3.35 -27.73
C MET A 104 2.03 1.93 -28.08
N PRO A 105 3.37 1.70 -28.13
CA PRO A 105 3.92 0.36 -28.26
C PRO A 105 3.51 -0.54 -27.08
N LEU A 106 3.31 -1.83 -27.34
CA LEU A 106 3.21 -2.81 -26.26
C LEU A 106 4.60 -2.98 -25.65
N ASN A 107 4.81 -2.45 -24.45
CA ASN A 107 6.11 -2.53 -23.78
C ASN A 107 6.40 -3.99 -23.36
N LEU A 108 7.38 -4.59 -24.02
CA LEU A 108 7.87 -5.94 -23.79
C LEU A 108 9.23 -5.98 -23.08
N LEU A 109 9.75 -4.83 -22.63
CA LEU A 109 11.10 -4.72 -22.08
C LEU A 109 11.35 -5.67 -20.89
N GLU A 110 10.32 -5.93 -20.08
CA GLU A 110 10.39 -6.85 -18.94
C GLU A 110 10.53 -8.33 -19.34
N TYR A 111 10.29 -8.65 -20.61
CA TYR A 111 10.32 -10.01 -21.15
C TYR A 111 11.48 -10.23 -22.12
N MET A 112 12.44 -9.29 -22.18
CA MET A 112 13.62 -9.41 -23.05
C MET A 112 14.27 -10.77 -22.89
N ASP A 113 14.57 -11.39 -24.03
CA ASP A 113 15.10 -12.75 -24.14
C ASP A 113 14.17 -13.91 -23.74
N LEU A 114 12.98 -13.65 -23.21
CA LEU A 114 11.97 -14.68 -22.93
C LEU A 114 11.14 -15.01 -24.17
N THR A 115 10.72 -16.27 -24.29
CA THR A 115 9.73 -16.69 -25.28
C THR A 115 8.33 -16.50 -24.73
N ILE A 116 7.62 -15.46 -25.20
CA ILE A 116 6.25 -15.15 -24.77
C ILE A 116 5.26 -15.43 -25.90
N THR A 117 3.96 -15.47 -25.56
CA THR A 117 2.87 -15.45 -26.52
C THR A 117 2.10 -14.15 -26.37
N VAL A 118 1.99 -13.42 -27.47
CA VAL A 118 1.17 -12.21 -27.60
C VAL A 118 -0.02 -12.52 -28.49
N ALA A 119 -1.11 -11.77 -28.36
CA ALA A 119 -2.24 -11.90 -29.24
C ALA A 119 -2.83 -10.55 -29.63
N GLY A 120 -3.29 -10.45 -30.87
CA GLY A 120 -3.85 -9.23 -31.46
C GLY A 120 -4.21 -9.41 -32.94
N GLU A 121 -4.60 -8.31 -33.59
CA GLU A 121 -4.91 -8.26 -35.02
C GLU A 121 -3.61 -8.22 -35.83
N LEU A 122 -3.28 -9.29 -36.55
CA LEU A 122 -2.06 -9.36 -37.35
C LEU A 122 -2.29 -8.77 -38.74
N ASP A 123 -1.55 -7.73 -39.09
CA ASP A 123 -1.45 -7.19 -40.45
C ASP A 123 0.02 -7.04 -40.85
N GLY A 124 0.44 -7.85 -41.82
CA GLY A 124 1.84 -7.99 -42.21
C GLY A 124 2.72 -8.49 -41.06
N SER A 125 3.72 -7.69 -40.68
CA SER A 125 4.64 -7.96 -39.56
C SER A 125 4.29 -7.15 -38.30
N THR A 126 3.06 -6.63 -38.21
CA THR A 126 2.61 -5.80 -37.10
C THR A 126 1.36 -6.39 -36.46
N LEU A 127 1.41 -6.54 -35.15
CA LEU A 127 0.31 -7.02 -34.32
C LEU A 127 -0.31 -5.81 -33.59
N TYR A 128 -1.53 -5.45 -34.01
CA TYR A 128 -2.30 -4.37 -33.42
C TYR A 128 -3.21 -4.88 -32.31
N ARG A 129 -3.64 -3.98 -31.40
CA ARG A 129 -4.43 -4.34 -30.22
C ARG A 129 -3.79 -5.49 -29.41
N ALA A 130 -2.46 -5.52 -29.43
CA ALA A 130 -1.66 -6.60 -28.91
C ALA A 130 -1.71 -6.63 -27.37
N SER A 131 -1.87 -7.83 -26.84
CA SER A 131 -1.79 -8.13 -25.41
C SER A 131 -0.90 -9.35 -25.17
N ILE A 132 -0.28 -9.44 -24.00
CA ILE A 132 0.50 -10.62 -23.61
C ILE A 132 -0.48 -11.66 -23.07
N VAL A 133 -0.48 -12.85 -23.66
CA VAL A 133 -1.42 -13.94 -23.32
C VAL A 133 -0.71 -15.07 -22.56
N ARG A 134 0.58 -15.30 -22.83
CA ARG A 134 1.36 -16.31 -22.12
C ARG A 134 2.80 -15.88 -21.93
N VAL A 135 3.33 -16.14 -20.75
CA VAL A 135 4.75 -15.99 -20.41
C VAL A 135 5.19 -17.32 -19.79
N PRO A 136 6.41 -17.83 -20.05
CA PRO A 136 6.87 -19.10 -19.48
C PRO A 136 6.68 -19.12 -17.97
N GLU A 137 6.30 -20.26 -17.40
CA GLU A 137 6.38 -20.44 -15.95
C GLU A 137 7.83 -20.33 -15.52
N ILE A 138 8.05 -19.66 -14.38
CA ILE A 138 9.40 -19.51 -13.85
C ILE A 138 9.76 -20.86 -13.23
N THR A 139 10.54 -21.66 -13.95
CA THR A 139 11.11 -22.88 -13.39
C THR A 139 12.32 -22.48 -12.56
N VAL A 140 12.18 -22.48 -11.23
CA VAL A 140 13.30 -22.25 -10.32
C VAL A 140 13.95 -23.59 -9.99
N ASP A 141 15.29 -23.64 -10.01
CA ASP A 141 16.05 -24.77 -9.49
C ASP A 141 16.11 -24.73 -7.95
N ARG A 142 14.93 -24.91 -7.33
CA ARG A 142 14.73 -24.89 -5.88
C ARG A 142 13.71 -25.94 -5.46
N ASP A 143 13.87 -26.47 -4.26
CA ASP A 143 12.94 -27.43 -3.67
C ASP A 143 11.58 -26.75 -3.36
N PRO A 144 10.48 -27.07 -4.06
CA PRO A 144 9.18 -26.42 -3.84
C PRO A 144 8.64 -26.64 -2.42
N THR A 145 9.08 -27.70 -1.72
CA THR A 145 8.63 -27.95 -0.34
C THR A 145 9.21 -26.94 0.66
N LYS A 146 10.27 -26.23 0.26
CA LYS A 146 10.99 -25.20 1.02
C LYS A 146 10.58 -23.77 0.65
N GLU A 147 9.69 -23.59 -0.32
CA GLU A 147 9.12 -22.26 -0.58
C GLU A 147 8.43 -21.75 0.69
N ALA A 148 8.60 -20.46 0.98
CA ALA A 148 7.97 -19.78 2.10
C ALA A 148 6.45 -20.03 2.09
N LYS A 149 5.82 -20.08 3.27
CA LYS A 149 4.36 -20.29 3.39
C LYS A 149 3.67 -19.32 4.32
N SER A 150 4.43 -18.43 4.96
CA SER A 150 3.97 -17.56 6.02
C SER A 150 4.67 -16.21 5.99
N LEU A 151 4.08 -15.24 6.68
CA LEU A 151 4.74 -13.97 6.93
C LEU A 151 6.06 -14.17 7.70
N ASN A 152 6.05 -15.02 8.72
CA ASN A 152 7.24 -15.34 9.51
C ASN A 152 8.38 -15.92 8.66
N ASP A 153 8.07 -16.69 7.61
CA ASP A 153 9.08 -17.18 6.68
C ASP A 153 9.69 -16.03 5.85
N LEU A 154 8.83 -15.15 5.32
CA LEU A 154 9.28 -14.00 4.55
C LEU A 154 10.12 -13.02 5.37
N LEU A 155 9.74 -12.76 6.63
CA LEU A 155 10.53 -11.93 7.56
C LEU A 155 11.94 -12.51 7.75
N ARG A 156 12.07 -13.83 7.99
CA ARG A 156 13.37 -14.50 8.15
C ARG A 156 14.19 -14.51 6.86
N ILE A 157 13.54 -14.73 5.71
CA ILE A 157 14.23 -14.72 4.42
C ILE A 157 14.74 -13.31 4.09
N ARG A 158 13.93 -12.27 4.32
CA ARG A 158 14.34 -10.87 4.17
C ARG A 158 15.53 -10.57 5.08
N ALA A 159 15.43 -10.91 6.37
CA ALA A 159 16.49 -10.75 7.36
C ALA A 159 17.83 -11.34 6.92
N ALA A 160 17.80 -12.58 6.42
CA ALA A 160 18.99 -13.27 5.93
C ALA A 160 19.59 -12.65 4.66
N ASN A 161 18.85 -11.80 3.94
CA ASN A 161 19.26 -11.23 2.67
C ASN A 161 19.26 -9.69 2.64
N ARG A 162 19.21 -9.03 3.81
CA ARG A 162 19.17 -7.57 3.94
C ARG A 162 20.21 -6.87 3.05
N ASP A 163 21.48 -7.25 3.15
CA ASP A 163 22.56 -6.63 2.36
C ASP A 163 22.34 -6.73 0.84
N LYS A 164 21.76 -7.84 0.36
CA LYS A 164 21.45 -8.02 -1.07
C LYS A 164 20.26 -7.17 -1.50
N ILE A 165 19.26 -7.04 -0.63
CA ILE A 165 18.07 -6.21 -0.87
C ILE A 165 18.49 -4.73 -0.92
N GLU A 166 19.31 -4.30 0.04
CA GLU A 166 19.81 -2.92 0.11
C GLU A 166 20.76 -2.56 -1.03
N ALA A 167 21.48 -3.54 -1.58
CA ALA A 167 22.32 -3.35 -2.76
C ALA A 167 21.51 -3.14 -4.07
N VAL A 168 20.20 -3.41 -4.09
CA VAL A 168 19.39 -3.28 -5.31
C VAL A 168 19.39 -1.84 -5.80
N ASN A 169 19.72 -1.65 -7.08
CA ASN A 169 19.80 -0.33 -7.69
C ASN A 169 18.47 0.44 -7.55
N GLY A 170 18.52 1.53 -6.80
CA GLY A 170 17.36 2.38 -6.53
C GLY A 170 16.37 1.79 -5.54
N ASN A 171 16.79 0.90 -4.63
CA ASN A 171 15.93 0.42 -3.54
C ASN A 171 15.31 1.58 -2.76
N LEU A 172 13.98 1.65 -2.75
CA LEU A 172 13.19 2.60 -1.97
C LEU A 172 12.58 1.94 -0.74
N GLY A 173 12.76 0.64 -0.52
CA GLY A 173 12.17 -0.11 0.57
C GLY A 173 11.49 -1.39 0.11
N THR A 174 10.87 -2.10 1.06
CA THR A 174 10.28 -3.41 0.81
C THR A 174 8.88 -3.60 1.40
N ALA A 175 8.16 -4.55 0.83
CA ALA A 175 6.93 -5.12 1.35
C ALA A 175 6.98 -6.65 1.23
N LEU A 176 6.13 -7.36 1.98
CA LEU A 176 6.06 -8.82 2.00
C LEU A 176 4.69 -9.26 1.50
N GLY A 177 4.65 -10.07 0.45
CA GLY A 177 3.40 -10.41 -0.20
C GLY A 177 3.53 -11.55 -1.19
N PHE A 178 2.74 -11.47 -2.26
CA PHE A 178 2.75 -12.45 -3.32
C PHE A 178 3.23 -11.84 -4.62
N LYS A 179 3.95 -12.62 -5.40
CA LYS A 179 4.46 -12.20 -6.70
C LYS A 179 3.31 -11.87 -7.64
N VAL A 180 3.42 -10.77 -8.37
CA VAL A 180 2.49 -10.38 -9.41
C VAL A 180 3.10 -10.72 -10.77
N LYS A 181 2.30 -11.32 -11.66
CA LYS A 181 2.68 -11.64 -13.03
C LYS A 181 1.57 -11.20 -13.97
N ASN A 182 1.90 -10.39 -14.97
CA ASN A 182 0.94 -9.85 -15.93
C ASN A 182 -0.26 -9.12 -15.28
N GLY A 183 -0.02 -8.45 -14.13
CA GLY A 183 -1.08 -7.80 -13.36
C GLY A 183 -1.93 -8.75 -12.51
N LEU A 184 -1.65 -10.05 -12.52
CA LEU A 184 -2.33 -11.04 -11.69
C LEU A 184 -1.44 -11.47 -10.53
N ARG A 185 -2.00 -11.43 -9.32
CA ARG A 185 -1.36 -12.00 -8.14
C ARG A 185 -1.24 -13.52 -8.31
N THR A 186 -0.06 -14.06 -8.03
CA THR A 186 0.20 -15.51 -7.96
C THR A 186 0.10 -16.01 -6.51
N ASP A 187 0.27 -17.31 -6.30
CA ASP A 187 0.34 -17.89 -4.95
C ASP A 187 1.79 -18.05 -4.46
N HIS A 188 2.77 -17.49 -5.19
CA HIS A 188 4.18 -17.53 -4.84
C HIS A 188 4.55 -16.39 -3.88
N PRO A 189 4.95 -16.66 -2.63
CA PRO A 189 5.36 -15.62 -1.71
C PRO A 189 6.62 -14.90 -2.19
N CYS A 190 6.70 -13.61 -1.92
CA CYS A 190 7.82 -12.80 -2.34
C CYS A 190 8.15 -11.65 -1.38
N VAL A 191 9.40 -11.21 -1.45
CA VAL A 191 9.79 -9.87 -1.02
C VAL A 191 9.59 -8.92 -2.21
N ILE A 192 8.72 -7.94 -2.03
CA ILE A 192 8.46 -6.87 -2.99
C ILE A 192 9.49 -5.77 -2.72
N ILE A 193 10.25 -5.38 -3.75
CA ILE A 193 11.25 -4.32 -3.69
C ILE A 193 10.72 -3.13 -4.49
N PHE A 194 10.68 -1.97 -3.85
CA PHE A 194 10.25 -0.73 -4.49
C PHE A 194 11.44 -0.03 -5.14
N VAL A 195 11.29 0.42 -6.39
CA VAL A 195 12.31 1.18 -7.13
C VAL A 195 11.71 2.43 -7.77
N PRO A 196 12.45 3.54 -7.98
CA PRO A 196 11.88 4.74 -8.57
C PRO A 196 11.49 4.55 -10.04
N GLN A 197 12.18 3.65 -10.73
CA GLN A 197 11.95 3.30 -12.12
C GLN A 197 12.53 1.92 -12.40
N LYS A 198 11.84 1.11 -13.20
CA LYS A 198 12.39 -0.14 -13.72
C LYS A 198 13.40 0.17 -14.83
N THR A 199 14.63 -0.30 -14.65
CA THR A 199 15.73 -0.15 -15.61
C THR A 199 16.00 -1.50 -16.27
N ALA A 200 16.38 -1.49 -17.55
CA ALA A 200 16.72 -2.71 -18.28
C ALA A 200 17.86 -3.46 -17.57
N PHE A 201 17.71 -4.77 -17.38
CA PHE A 201 18.60 -5.56 -16.53
C PHE A 201 20.07 -5.52 -16.96
N TRP A 202 20.37 -5.38 -18.26
CA TRP A 202 21.75 -5.31 -18.77
C TRP A 202 22.46 -3.98 -18.48
N LEU A 203 21.72 -2.95 -18.06
CA LEU A 203 22.30 -1.66 -17.64
C LEU A 203 22.67 -1.65 -16.15
N ILE A 204 22.22 -2.65 -15.38
CA ILE A 204 22.45 -2.73 -13.95
C ILE A 204 23.62 -3.71 -13.71
N PRO A 205 24.65 -3.33 -12.92
CA PRO A 205 25.69 -4.26 -12.50
C PRO A 205 25.10 -5.49 -11.80
N ASP A 206 25.70 -6.68 -11.99
CA ASP A 206 25.15 -7.93 -11.41
C ASP A 206 24.96 -7.86 -9.88
N ALA A 207 25.83 -7.14 -9.17
CA ALA A 207 25.76 -6.95 -7.72
C ALA A 207 24.58 -6.08 -7.26
N GLU A 208 23.99 -5.27 -8.16
CA GLU A 208 22.91 -4.33 -7.86
C GLU A 208 21.57 -4.77 -8.47
N LYS A 209 21.53 -5.95 -9.11
CA LYS A 209 20.29 -6.51 -9.64
C LYS A 209 19.44 -7.05 -8.51
N ALA A 210 18.12 -6.84 -8.59
CA ALA A 210 17.19 -7.57 -7.76
C ALA A 210 17.36 -9.09 -8.01
N PRO A 211 17.67 -9.89 -6.98
CA PRO A 211 17.87 -11.32 -7.15
C PRO A 211 16.53 -11.98 -7.47
N GLU A 212 16.46 -12.95 -8.40
CA GLU A 212 15.18 -13.59 -8.74
C GLU A 212 14.54 -14.32 -7.55
N VAL A 213 15.39 -14.87 -6.67
CA VAL A 213 15.02 -15.57 -5.45
C VAL A 213 15.91 -15.18 -4.27
N LEU A 214 15.33 -15.21 -3.09
CA LEU A 214 16.01 -15.04 -1.81
C LEU A 214 15.94 -16.35 -1.03
N GLU A 215 16.98 -16.66 -0.27
CA GLU A 215 17.09 -17.92 0.46
C GLU A 215 17.71 -17.67 1.85
N ALA A 216 17.11 -18.27 2.87
CA ALA A 216 17.57 -18.24 4.25
C ALA A 216 18.53 -19.41 4.55
N PRO A 217 19.33 -19.35 5.63
CA PRO A 217 20.28 -20.41 5.99
C PRO A 217 19.65 -21.80 6.25
N ASP A 218 18.35 -21.85 6.55
CA ASP A 218 17.59 -23.10 6.74
C ASP A 218 17.06 -23.71 5.42
N GLY A 219 17.41 -23.09 4.30
CA GLY A 219 17.02 -23.47 2.95
C GLY A 219 15.63 -23.01 2.54
N LYS A 220 14.89 -22.27 3.39
CA LYS A 220 13.64 -21.64 2.96
C LYS A 220 13.92 -20.55 1.94
N TRP A 221 13.05 -20.43 0.95
CA TRP A 221 13.24 -19.47 -0.12
C TRP A 221 11.93 -18.81 -0.57
N CYS A 222 12.03 -17.66 -1.20
CA CYS A 222 10.91 -16.95 -1.82
C CYS A 222 11.37 -16.22 -3.09
N PHE A 223 10.42 -15.78 -3.90
CA PHE A 223 10.72 -14.91 -5.03
C PHE A 223 11.02 -13.48 -4.57
N THR A 224 11.54 -12.68 -5.49
CA THR A 224 11.40 -11.23 -5.43
C THR A 224 10.37 -10.72 -6.44
N ASP A 225 9.80 -9.57 -6.14
CA ASP A 225 9.06 -8.77 -7.11
C ASP A 225 9.60 -7.34 -7.10
N VAL A 226 9.52 -6.65 -8.23
CA VAL A 226 10.01 -5.27 -8.36
C VAL A 226 8.87 -4.38 -8.81
N ILE A 227 8.51 -3.44 -7.96
CA ILE A 227 7.40 -2.50 -8.20
C ILE A 227 7.95 -1.08 -8.21
N THR A 228 7.42 -0.24 -9.09
CA THR A 228 7.80 1.17 -9.13
C THR A 228 7.15 1.92 -7.98
N GLY A 229 7.96 2.59 -7.15
CA GLY A 229 7.50 3.60 -6.21
C GLY A 229 7.27 4.94 -6.88
N GLY A 230 6.15 5.57 -6.55
CA GLY A 230 5.81 6.89 -7.03
C GLY A 230 6.75 7.95 -6.46
N LYS A 231 6.83 9.10 -7.13
CA LYS A 231 7.03 10.33 -6.36
C LYS A 231 5.65 10.66 -5.79
N PRO A 232 5.53 11.09 -4.52
CA PRO A 232 4.30 11.75 -4.12
C PRO A 232 3.96 12.81 -5.18
N PRO A 233 2.69 13.01 -5.54
CA PRO A 233 2.30 14.06 -6.48
C PRO A 233 2.72 15.43 -5.91
N HIS A 234 3.95 15.83 -6.25
CA HIS A 234 4.65 17.10 -5.99
C HIS A 234 4.92 17.36 -4.48
N THR A 235 6.08 17.89 -4.07
CA THR A 235 6.35 19.35 -4.02
C THR A 235 5.09 20.21 -3.84
N LEU A 236 4.14 19.74 -3.03
CA LEU A 236 2.98 20.46 -2.54
C LEU A 236 3.28 20.82 -1.09
N GLU A 237 3.63 22.08 -0.87
CA GLU A 237 4.06 22.62 0.41
C GLU A 237 2.88 22.76 1.40
N SER A 238 1.67 22.22 1.10
CA SER A 238 0.52 22.32 2.01
C SER A 238 -0.56 21.22 1.90
N HIS A 239 -1.14 20.88 3.05
CA HIS A 239 -2.28 19.95 3.24
C HIS A 239 -3.51 20.25 2.34
N GLU A 240 -3.71 21.51 1.95
CA GLU A 240 -4.83 21.92 1.10
C GLU A 240 -4.67 21.47 -0.36
N GLU A 241 -3.43 21.34 -0.84
CA GLU A 241 -3.16 20.91 -2.22
C GLU A 241 -3.35 19.39 -2.37
N ILE A 242 -2.95 18.60 -1.36
CA ILE A 242 -3.24 17.16 -1.27
C ILE A 242 -4.75 16.92 -1.27
N LYS A 243 -5.53 17.73 -0.54
CA LYS A 243 -7.00 17.63 -0.56
C LYS A 243 -7.61 17.93 -1.93
N ARG A 244 -7.00 18.84 -2.71
CA ARG A 244 -7.47 19.20 -4.06
C ARG A 244 -7.12 18.16 -5.12
N SER A 245 -6.06 17.37 -4.93
CA SER A 245 -5.67 16.30 -5.85
C SER A 245 -6.51 15.04 -5.69
N LEU A 246 -7.16 14.86 -4.54
CA LEU A 246 -8.04 13.72 -4.30
C LEU A 246 -9.29 13.74 -5.20
N PRO A 247 -9.75 12.57 -5.68
CA PRO A 247 -11.01 12.48 -6.41
C PRO A 247 -12.18 13.01 -5.57
N LYS A 248 -13.10 13.72 -6.23
CA LYS A 248 -14.35 14.19 -5.62
C LYS A 248 -15.12 13.03 -5.00
N LEU A 249 -15.82 13.31 -3.91
CA LEU A 249 -16.71 12.35 -3.28
C LEU A 249 -17.89 12.04 -4.22
N SER A 250 -18.41 10.82 -4.14
CA SER A 250 -19.71 10.52 -4.73
C SER A 250 -20.81 11.22 -3.94
N ALA A 251 -21.98 11.43 -4.55
CA ALA A 251 -23.11 12.07 -3.88
C ALA A 251 -23.52 11.32 -2.60
N GLU A 252 -23.42 10.00 -2.60
CA GLU A 252 -23.67 9.16 -1.42
C GLU A 252 -22.66 9.46 -0.32
N ASN A 253 -21.37 9.49 -0.65
CA ASN A 253 -20.31 9.78 0.32
C ASN A 253 -20.36 11.22 0.83
N GLU A 254 -20.81 12.19 0.04
CA GLU A 254 -21.06 13.56 0.51
C GLU A 254 -22.11 13.58 1.63
N ILE A 255 -23.21 12.83 1.48
CA ILE A 255 -24.25 12.71 2.52
C ILE A 255 -23.67 12.04 3.77
N VAL A 256 -23.01 10.89 3.61
CA VAL A 256 -22.40 10.15 4.73
C VAL A 256 -21.42 11.03 5.50
N VAL A 257 -20.51 11.73 4.82
CA VAL A 257 -19.54 12.62 5.45
C VAL A 257 -20.23 13.76 6.23
N GLN A 258 -21.32 14.32 5.70
CA GLN A 258 -22.09 15.33 6.42
C GLN A 258 -22.71 14.76 7.69
N GLU A 259 -23.24 13.54 7.65
CA GLU A 259 -23.81 12.85 8.82
C GLU A 259 -22.77 12.57 9.90
N LEU A 260 -21.59 12.04 9.52
CA LEU A 260 -20.48 11.76 10.45
C LEU A 260 -19.97 13.00 11.18
N ARG A 261 -20.08 14.17 10.55
CA ARG A 261 -19.69 15.49 11.11
C ARG A 261 -20.85 16.23 11.77
N SER A 262 -22.07 15.70 11.72
CA SER A 262 -23.29 16.42 12.12
C SER A 262 -23.51 16.43 13.63
N GLY A 263 -23.02 15.42 14.35
CA GLY A 263 -23.37 15.15 15.74
C GLY A 263 -24.81 14.63 15.95
N ARG A 264 -25.54 14.25 14.89
CA ARG A 264 -26.96 13.85 14.95
C ARG A 264 -27.21 12.35 14.92
N ILE A 265 -26.20 11.56 14.55
CA ILE A 265 -26.32 10.10 14.35
C ILE A 265 -26.10 9.27 15.64
N GLY A 266 -25.79 9.97 16.74
CA GLY A 266 -25.44 9.36 18.03
C GLY A 266 -23.95 9.06 18.14
N LEU A 267 -23.56 8.36 19.21
CA LEU A 267 -22.18 7.93 19.43
C LEU A 267 -22.01 6.54 18.83
N ILE A 268 -21.38 6.45 17.66
CA ILE A 268 -21.17 5.21 16.90
C ILE A 268 -19.83 5.30 16.15
N GLY A 269 -19.23 4.17 15.76
CA GLY A 269 -18.05 4.17 14.91
C GLY A 269 -18.24 4.95 13.61
N GLY A 270 -17.19 5.65 13.18
CA GLY A 270 -17.16 6.57 12.03
C GLY A 270 -17.34 8.05 12.38
N ILE A 271 -17.84 8.39 13.58
CA ILE A 271 -18.08 9.81 13.92
C ILE A 271 -16.79 10.63 13.99
N HIS A 272 -16.91 11.91 13.70
CA HIS A 272 -15.81 12.86 13.83
C HIS A 272 -15.54 13.18 15.31
N ILE A 273 -14.28 13.04 15.74
CA ILE A 273 -13.77 13.42 17.06
C ILE A 273 -12.53 14.31 16.93
N ALA A 274 -12.20 15.05 17.99
CA ALA A 274 -11.00 15.89 17.99
C ALA A 274 -10.42 16.14 19.38
N HIS A 275 -9.12 16.42 19.38
CA HIS A 275 -8.43 17.13 20.45
C HIS A 275 -7.97 18.50 19.92
N PHE A 276 -8.49 19.59 20.47
CA PHE A 276 -8.22 20.97 20.00
C PHE A 276 -8.42 21.19 18.49
N SER A 277 -7.34 21.15 17.71
CA SER A 277 -7.25 21.35 16.25
C SER A 277 -6.94 20.05 15.50
N ASP A 278 -6.67 18.96 16.21
CA ASP A 278 -6.36 17.66 15.64
C ASP A 278 -7.65 16.85 15.51
N PHE A 279 -7.97 16.51 14.27
CA PHE A 279 -9.24 15.90 13.89
C PHE A 279 -9.03 14.43 13.51
N GLY A 280 -9.96 13.57 13.91
CA GLY A 280 -9.93 12.17 13.53
C GLY A 280 -11.31 11.52 13.53
N THR A 281 -11.31 10.21 13.37
CA THR A 281 -12.47 9.36 13.35
C THR A 281 -12.49 8.50 14.62
N ALA A 282 -13.65 8.41 15.28
CA ALA A 282 -13.88 7.36 16.27
C ALA A 282 -14.02 6.05 15.52
N GLY A 283 -13.13 5.10 15.74
CA GLY A 283 -13.06 3.85 15.01
C GLY A 283 -14.25 2.93 15.26
N ILE A 284 -14.19 2.17 16.35
CA ILE A 284 -15.27 1.27 16.77
C ILE A 284 -15.46 1.37 18.28
N ALA A 285 -16.69 1.12 18.72
CA ALA A 285 -17.01 1.06 20.14
C ALA A 285 -16.39 -0.18 20.79
N VAL A 286 -15.79 0.02 21.96
CA VAL A 286 -15.09 -1.01 22.72
C VAL A 286 -15.36 -0.81 24.20
N TRP A 287 -15.07 -1.84 24.98
CA TRP A 287 -15.05 -1.75 26.43
C TRP A 287 -13.75 -2.33 27.00
N HIS A 288 -13.29 -1.75 28.10
CA HIS A 288 -12.06 -2.20 28.76
C HIS A 288 -12.32 -3.46 29.58
N LYS A 289 -11.54 -4.53 29.35
CA LYS A 289 -11.77 -5.88 29.92
C LYS A 289 -11.90 -5.89 31.45
N GLU A 290 -11.10 -5.08 32.14
CA GLU A 290 -11.11 -4.97 33.60
C GLU A 290 -12.06 -3.89 34.13
N THR A 291 -11.88 -2.62 33.73
CA THR A 291 -12.64 -1.49 34.30
C THR A 291 -14.09 -1.41 33.83
N LYS A 292 -14.44 -2.16 32.77
CA LYS A 292 -15.75 -2.15 32.10
C LYS A 292 -16.17 -0.79 31.53
N LYS A 293 -15.25 0.17 31.45
CA LYS A 293 -15.51 1.47 30.83
C LYS A 293 -15.74 1.29 29.33
N VAL A 294 -16.70 2.04 28.80
CA VAL A 294 -17.10 2.01 27.39
C VAL A 294 -16.54 3.24 26.68
N GLY A 295 -16.10 3.06 25.44
CA GLY A 295 -15.53 4.14 24.67
C GLY A 295 -15.27 3.77 23.22
N PHE A 296 -14.35 4.49 22.58
CA PHE A 296 -13.95 4.27 21.20
C PHE A 296 -12.46 4.06 21.08
N LEU A 297 -12.08 3.20 20.13
CA LEU A 297 -10.73 3.21 19.57
C LEU A 297 -10.56 4.37 18.60
N THR A 298 -9.35 4.92 18.52
CA THR A 298 -8.89 5.83 17.47
C THR A 298 -7.36 5.78 17.42
N ASN A 299 -6.71 6.60 16.61
CA ASN A 299 -5.24 6.67 16.62
C ASN A 299 -4.69 7.39 17.85
N GLN A 300 -3.45 7.09 18.25
CA GLN A 300 -2.78 7.78 19.35
C GLN A 300 -2.61 9.25 19.04
N HIS A 301 -2.25 9.66 17.82
CA HIS A 301 -2.09 11.09 17.51
C HIS A 301 -3.42 11.88 17.60
N VAL A 302 -4.57 11.21 17.46
CA VAL A 302 -5.90 11.82 17.69
C VAL A 302 -6.25 11.83 19.19
N ALA A 303 -5.94 10.74 19.89
CA ALA A 303 -6.18 10.60 21.32
C ALA A 303 -5.15 11.37 22.19
N VAL A 304 -4.03 11.75 21.61
CA VAL A 304 -2.86 12.44 22.17
C VAL A 304 -2.23 11.68 23.35
N SER A 305 -2.70 11.91 24.56
CA SER A 305 -2.16 11.30 25.77
C SER A 305 -3.24 11.05 26.83
N PRO A 306 -3.02 10.12 27.77
CA PRO A 306 -3.96 9.86 28.86
C PRO A 306 -4.41 11.12 29.61
N GLY A 307 -5.70 11.18 29.93
CA GLY A 307 -6.36 12.28 30.64
C GLY A 307 -6.82 13.45 29.76
N LYS A 308 -6.36 13.54 28.51
CA LYS A 308 -6.75 14.59 27.57
C LYS A 308 -8.22 14.46 27.18
N ARG A 309 -8.90 15.61 27.05
CA ARG A 309 -10.31 15.67 26.67
C ARG A 309 -10.47 15.51 25.17
N ILE A 310 -11.45 14.72 24.77
CA ILE A 310 -11.86 14.51 23.38
C ILE A 310 -13.28 15.05 23.20
N TYR A 311 -13.49 15.72 22.08
CA TYR A 311 -14.72 16.46 21.80
C TYR A 311 -15.28 16.10 20.43
N HIS A 312 -16.58 16.28 20.27
CA HIS A 312 -17.19 16.43 18.96
C HIS A 312 -16.88 17.87 18.45
N PRO A 313 -16.26 18.05 17.28
CA PRO A 313 -15.81 19.37 16.81
C PRO A 313 -16.90 20.41 16.58
N ARG A 314 -18.14 19.97 16.34
CA ARG A 314 -19.28 20.85 16.05
C ARG A 314 -19.90 21.40 17.33
N TYR A 315 -20.28 22.70 17.32
CA TYR A 315 -20.93 23.45 18.41
C TYR A 315 -20.16 23.47 19.75
N LEU A 316 -19.47 24.58 20.05
CA LEU A 316 -18.73 24.83 21.31
C LEU A 316 -17.76 23.71 21.76
N LYS A 317 -17.38 22.79 20.86
CA LYS A 317 -16.60 21.57 21.16
C LYS A 317 -17.26 20.74 22.26
N PHE A 318 -18.34 20.02 21.93
CA PHE A 318 -19.08 19.20 22.90
C PHE A 318 -18.20 18.06 23.45
N PRO A 319 -18.01 17.93 24.77
CA PRO A 319 -17.16 16.89 25.35
C PRO A 319 -17.77 15.50 25.15
N ILE A 320 -16.99 14.58 24.60
CA ILE A 320 -17.36 13.17 24.47
C ILE A 320 -16.79 12.37 25.63
N GLY A 321 -15.54 12.63 25.99
CA GLY A 321 -14.79 11.73 26.85
C GLY A 321 -13.36 12.16 27.12
N ARG A 322 -12.56 11.22 27.63
CA ARG A 322 -11.11 11.39 27.83
C ARG A 322 -10.35 10.18 27.33
N THR A 323 -9.16 10.44 26.83
CA THR A 323 -8.19 9.39 26.55
C THR A 323 -7.82 8.68 27.84
N GLU A 324 -7.97 7.36 27.90
CA GLU A 324 -7.57 6.53 29.06
C GLU A 324 -6.18 5.94 28.84
N SER A 325 -5.91 5.40 27.65
CA SER A 325 -4.64 4.77 27.32
C SER A 325 -4.28 4.99 25.86
N THR A 326 -2.98 5.04 25.57
CA THR A 326 -2.44 5.10 24.21
C THR A 326 -1.24 4.18 24.08
N LYS A 327 -0.95 3.77 22.84
CA LYS A 327 0.26 3.02 22.49
C LYS A 327 0.70 3.47 21.11
N GLU A 328 1.89 4.05 21.04
CA GLU A 328 2.47 4.54 19.79
C GLU A 328 3.29 3.44 19.09
N TYR A 329 4.18 2.76 19.84
CA TYR A 329 5.04 1.70 19.33
C TYR A 329 5.04 0.45 20.20
N ALA A 330 5.26 -0.71 19.59
CA ALA A 330 5.57 -1.98 20.23
C ALA A 330 6.95 -2.49 19.83
N VAL A 331 7.57 -3.26 20.72
CA VAL A 331 8.85 -3.92 20.47
C VAL A 331 8.64 -5.17 19.64
N ASP A 332 9.56 -5.43 18.72
CA ASP A 332 9.49 -6.55 17.80
C ASP A 332 9.46 -7.90 18.53
N GLU A 333 10.26 -8.07 19.59
CA GLU A 333 10.34 -9.31 20.37
C GLU A 333 8.98 -9.76 20.93
N LYS A 334 8.03 -8.82 21.08
CA LYS A 334 6.67 -9.13 21.54
C LYS A 334 5.76 -9.61 20.41
N TRP A 335 5.95 -9.14 19.18
CA TRP A 335 4.97 -9.28 18.10
C TRP A 335 5.46 -10.12 16.92
N TYR A 336 6.77 -10.14 16.65
CA TYR A 336 7.36 -10.98 15.60
C TYR A 336 8.66 -11.67 16.05
N ASP A 337 8.82 -11.91 17.35
CA ASP A 337 9.92 -12.70 17.92
C ASP A 337 11.34 -12.16 17.61
N GLY A 338 11.47 -10.86 17.34
CA GLY A 338 12.78 -10.25 17.08
C GLY A 338 13.31 -10.53 15.65
N VAL A 339 12.41 -10.82 14.71
CA VAL A 339 12.77 -11.20 13.32
C VAL A 339 12.83 -9.98 12.38
N ILE A 340 12.30 -8.82 12.79
CA ILE A 340 12.42 -7.57 12.02
C ILE A 340 13.90 -7.18 11.99
N ASP A 341 14.44 -7.06 10.79
CA ASP A 341 15.87 -7.05 10.50
C ASP A 341 16.49 -5.65 10.37
N GLU A 342 15.69 -4.62 10.62
CA GLU A 342 16.15 -3.24 10.61
C GLU A 342 16.58 -2.81 12.01
N GLU A 343 17.77 -2.21 12.11
CA GLU A 343 18.28 -1.64 13.36
C GLU A 343 17.38 -0.50 13.83
N ASN A 344 17.11 -0.45 15.15
CA ASN A 344 16.20 0.54 15.75
C ASN A 344 14.79 0.54 15.11
N SER A 345 14.28 -0.64 14.74
CA SER A 345 12.92 -0.79 14.25
C SER A 345 11.92 -1.06 15.36
N HIS A 346 10.69 -0.60 15.14
CA HIS A 346 9.55 -0.83 16.01
C HIS A 346 8.32 -1.21 15.20
N VAL A 347 7.36 -1.85 15.84
CA VAL A 347 6.04 -2.01 15.22
C VAL A 347 5.17 -0.82 15.58
N ARG A 348 4.75 -0.11 14.55
CA ARG A 348 3.87 1.04 14.68
C ARG A 348 2.51 0.56 15.20
N CYS A 349 2.06 1.10 16.33
CA CYS A 349 0.73 0.83 16.91
C CYS A 349 -0.26 1.99 16.71
N ASP A 350 0.19 3.23 17.01
CA ASP A 350 -0.58 4.49 16.99
C ASP A 350 -2.05 4.29 17.31
N CYS A 351 -2.33 3.80 18.51
CA CYS A 351 -3.69 3.51 18.94
C CYS A 351 -3.99 4.16 20.28
N GLY A 352 -5.25 4.56 20.46
CA GLY A 352 -5.74 5.20 21.66
C GLY A 352 -7.14 4.74 22.01
N PHE A 353 -7.37 4.57 23.31
CA PHE A 353 -8.70 4.31 23.86
C PHE A 353 -9.26 5.59 24.50
N VAL A 354 -10.39 6.05 23.97
CA VAL A 354 -11.11 7.21 24.48
C VAL A 354 -12.34 6.72 25.23
N VAL A 355 -12.32 6.83 26.56
CA VAL A 355 -13.47 6.54 27.41
C VAL A 355 -14.50 7.64 27.24
N VAL A 356 -15.74 7.25 26.97
CA VAL A 356 -16.88 8.16 26.90
C VAL A 356 -17.32 8.53 28.32
N ASP A 357 -17.68 9.79 28.54
CA ASP A 357 -18.17 10.26 29.84
C ASP A 357 -19.37 9.42 30.30
N GLU A 358 -19.47 9.15 31.60
CA GLU A 358 -20.45 8.21 32.17
C GLU A 358 -21.90 8.54 31.76
N GLU A 359 -22.25 9.83 31.73
CA GLU A 359 -23.57 10.33 31.31
C GLU A 359 -23.91 10.03 29.85
N LEU A 360 -22.90 9.79 29.01
CA LEU A 360 -23.02 9.50 27.59
C LEU A 360 -22.81 8.02 27.26
N SER A 361 -22.27 7.23 28.18
CA SER A 361 -21.92 5.82 27.97
C SER A 361 -23.10 4.98 27.44
N ALA A 362 -24.30 5.17 27.99
CA ALA A 362 -25.52 4.49 27.56
C ALA A 362 -26.00 4.87 26.15
N ARG A 363 -25.39 5.88 25.52
CA ARG A 363 -25.70 6.35 24.15
C ARG A 363 -24.71 5.80 23.12
N VAL A 364 -23.66 5.11 23.55
CA VAL A 364 -22.69 4.46 22.66
C VAL A 364 -23.34 3.26 21.99
N LYS A 365 -23.20 3.18 20.67
CA LYS A 365 -23.73 2.10 19.82
C LYS A 365 -22.56 1.25 19.30
N SER A 366 -22.77 -0.05 19.21
CA SER A 366 -21.87 -0.98 18.53
C SER A 366 -21.89 -0.79 17.00
N GLY A 367 -20.85 -1.31 16.35
CA GLY A 367 -20.69 -1.25 14.90
C GLY A 367 -20.25 0.10 14.35
N LEU A 368 -20.45 0.26 13.05
CA LEU A 368 -20.00 1.39 12.24
C LEU A 368 -21.22 2.06 11.58
N HIS A 369 -21.25 3.40 11.53
CA HIS A 369 -22.33 4.10 10.82
C HIS A 369 -22.38 3.67 9.34
N VAL A 370 -23.58 3.56 8.76
CA VAL A 370 -23.87 3.08 7.39
C VAL A 370 -23.50 1.62 7.10
N ILE A 371 -22.32 1.13 7.53
CA ILE A 371 -21.90 -0.27 7.36
C ILE A 371 -22.72 -1.20 8.26
N GLY A 372 -23.01 -0.75 9.48
CA GLY A 372 -23.88 -1.45 10.42
C GLY A 372 -23.13 -2.25 11.48
N LYS A 373 -23.76 -3.35 11.93
CA LYS A 373 -23.18 -4.23 12.93
C LYS A 373 -21.97 -4.97 12.34
N THR A 374 -20.98 -5.17 13.19
CA THR A 374 -19.79 -5.95 12.86
C THR A 374 -19.86 -7.32 13.51
N GLY A 375 -19.25 -8.32 12.86
CA GLY A 375 -19.04 -9.64 13.43
C GLY A 375 -17.95 -9.64 14.50
N THR A 376 -17.47 -10.84 14.81
CA THR A 376 -16.32 -11.04 15.70
C THR A 376 -15.03 -10.51 15.08
N LEU A 377 -14.03 -10.21 15.91
CA LEU A 377 -12.69 -9.85 15.43
C LEU A 377 -12.11 -10.94 14.52
N LEU A 378 -11.64 -10.55 13.33
CA LEU A 378 -10.81 -11.40 12.47
C LEU A 378 -9.36 -11.31 12.95
N ARG A 379 -8.85 -12.40 13.53
CA ARG A 379 -7.45 -12.49 14.00
C ARG A 379 -6.54 -12.80 12.82
N ILE A 380 -5.50 -11.99 12.65
CA ILE A 380 -4.45 -12.23 11.64
C ILE A 380 -3.45 -13.22 12.21
N ASN A 381 -3.06 -14.21 11.42
CA ASN A 381 -2.08 -15.23 11.80
C ASN A 381 -0.75 -14.99 11.06
N PRO A 382 0.35 -14.66 11.74
CA PRO A 382 1.65 -14.47 11.08
C PRO A 382 2.26 -15.77 10.54
N ASP A 383 1.72 -16.94 10.92
CA ASP A 383 2.10 -18.23 10.33
C ASP A 383 1.37 -18.54 9.01
N THR A 384 0.55 -17.60 8.51
CA THR A 384 -0.09 -17.65 7.20
C THR A 384 0.08 -16.31 6.47
N MET A 385 -0.47 -16.21 5.26
CA MET A 385 -0.56 -14.98 4.46
C MET A 385 -1.95 -14.81 3.85
N ASP A 386 -2.93 -15.51 4.40
CA ASP A 386 -4.31 -15.64 3.92
C ASP A 386 -5.11 -14.32 3.96
N ILE A 387 -4.71 -13.38 4.83
CA ILE A 387 -5.30 -12.04 4.86
C ILE A 387 -5.04 -11.25 3.57
N ILE A 388 -3.98 -11.57 2.83
CA ILE A 388 -3.69 -10.89 1.56
C ILE A 388 -4.72 -11.34 0.53
N GLY A 389 -5.31 -10.37 -0.17
CA GLY A 389 -6.43 -10.55 -1.11
C GLY A 389 -7.80 -10.33 -0.47
N GLN A 390 -7.87 -10.19 0.86
CA GLN A 390 -9.12 -9.91 1.55
C GLN A 390 -9.69 -8.56 1.10
N LYS A 391 -10.95 -8.58 0.65
CA LYS A 391 -11.74 -7.38 0.36
C LYS A 391 -12.19 -6.73 1.65
N VAL A 392 -12.06 -5.41 1.71
CA VAL A 392 -12.25 -4.65 2.93
C VAL A 392 -13.03 -3.37 2.67
N ILE A 393 -13.82 -2.98 3.66
CA ILE A 393 -14.61 -1.75 3.67
C ILE A 393 -14.32 -0.97 4.96
N SER A 394 -14.35 0.36 4.87
CA SER A 394 -14.19 1.25 6.02
C SER A 394 -15.05 2.48 5.87
N ILE A 395 -15.30 3.16 6.99
CA ILE A 395 -16.00 4.45 7.01
C ILE A 395 -15.19 5.50 7.80
N GLY A 396 -15.01 6.67 7.21
CA GLY A 396 -14.21 7.76 7.76
C GLY A 396 -14.82 9.13 7.50
N ARG A 397 -14.50 10.09 8.39
CA ARG A 397 -15.07 11.44 8.36
C ARG A 397 -14.64 12.28 7.16
N GLU A 398 -13.59 11.92 6.41
CA GLU A 398 -13.15 12.68 5.23
C GLU A 398 -13.74 12.13 3.95
N ARG A 399 -13.69 10.81 3.75
CA ARG A 399 -14.10 10.19 2.47
C ARG A 399 -15.43 9.42 2.50
N GLY A 400 -16.08 9.28 3.65
CA GLY A 400 -17.32 8.50 3.77
C GLY A 400 -17.01 7.00 3.80
N VAL A 401 -17.63 6.20 2.94
CA VAL A 401 -17.35 4.77 2.77
C VAL A 401 -16.27 4.54 1.70
N GLN A 402 -15.27 3.70 1.99
CA GLN A 402 -14.24 3.27 1.05
C GLN A 402 -14.12 1.75 1.02
N ARG A 403 -13.80 1.21 -0.16
CA ARG A 403 -13.50 -0.20 -0.41
C ARG A 403 -12.09 -0.38 -0.92
N GLY A 404 -11.47 -1.49 -0.54
CA GLY A 404 -10.09 -1.80 -0.88
C GLY A 404 -9.78 -3.28 -0.80
N THR A 405 -8.51 -3.60 -1.00
CA THR A 405 -7.97 -4.96 -0.92
C THR A 405 -6.64 -4.91 -0.17
N ILE A 406 -6.46 -5.81 0.79
CA ILE A 406 -5.17 -6.00 1.47
C ILE A 406 -4.22 -6.67 0.47
N VAL A 407 -3.06 -6.09 0.20
CA VAL A 407 -2.16 -6.56 -0.87
C VAL A 407 -0.81 -7.07 -0.38
N ALA A 408 -0.36 -6.63 0.79
CA ALA A 408 0.92 -7.00 1.36
C ALA A 408 1.01 -6.60 2.84
N TYR A 409 2.08 -7.02 3.50
CA TYR A 409 2.61 -6.44 4.73
C TYR A 409 3.77 -5.50 4.39
N SER A 410 4.14 -4.54 5.24
CA SER A 410 5.15 -3.55 4.84
C SER A 410 6.02 -3.00 5.94
N TYR A 411 7.11 -2.43 5.46
CA TYR A 411 7.95 -1.51 6.20
C TYR A 411 7.63 -0.09 5.74
N GLU A 412 7.57 0.82 6.69
CA GLU A 412 7.61 2.26 6.51
C GLU A 412 9.04 2.71 6.78
N TYR A 413 9.60 3.56 5.93
CA TYR A 413 10.99 4.00 6.06
C TYR A 413 11.04 5.51 6.32
N HIS A 414 11.70 5.88 7.42
CA HIS A 414 11.93 7.27 7.79
C HIS A 414 13.41 7.61 7.62
N ASP A 415 13.90 7.41 6.40
CA ASP A 415 15.20 7.93 5.98
C ASP A 415 14.96 9.24 5.24
N ASP A 416 14.57 10.26 5.99
CA ASP A 416 14.43 11.61 5.47
C ASP A 416 15.83 12.13 5.14
N PHE A 417 16.27 11.82 3.93
CA PHE A 417 17.43 12.44 3.34
C PHE A 417 17.20 13.95 3.33
N LEU A 418 18.07 14.66 4.01
CA LEU A 418 17.98 16.11 4.12
C LEU A 418 18.76 16.74 2.98
N PHE A 419 20.07 16.51 2.95
CA PHE A 419 20.96 17.07 1.93
C PHE A 419 22.27 16.30 1.83
N SER A 420 23.02 16.57 0.75
CA SER A 420 24.34 15.99 0.50
C SER A 420 25.38 17.08 0.28
N LEU A 421 26.58 16.87 0.81
CA LEU A 421 27.74 17.71 0.59
C LEU A 421 28.71 17.02 -0.36
N GLN A 422 29.28 17.80 -1.28
CA GLN A 422 30.19 17.31 -2.33
C GLN A 422 31.61 17.92 -2.23
N GLU A 423 31.76 18.98 -1.42
CA GLU A 423 33.02 19.70 -1.24
C GLU A 423 33.46 19.60 0.23
N GLY A 424 34.77 19.58 0.48
CA GLY A 424 35.32 19.58 1.84
C GLY A 424 35.06 18.30 2.66
N ILE A 425 34.62 17.20 2.02
CA ILE A 425 34.15 15.98 2.71
C ILE A 425 35.19 15.41 3.68
N GLU A 426 36.47 15.35 3.27
CA GLU A 426 37.53 14.74 4.08
C GLU A 426 37.72 15.49 5.41
N GLU A 427 37.68 16.82 5.38
CA GLU A 427 37.80 17.68 6.56
C GLU A 427 36.55 17.59 7.44
N LEU A 428 35.36 17.55 6.83
CA LEU A 428 34.10 17.36 7.55
C LEU A 428 34.06 16.02 8.28
N GLU A 429 34.41 14.92 7.60
CA GLU A 429 34.50 13.58 8.20
C GLU A 429 35.52 13.55 9.33
N GLU A 430 36.71 14.15 9.17
CA GLU A 430 37.74 14.14 10.20
C GLU A 430 37.26 14.84 11.48
N ASN A 431 36.60 15.99 11.35
CA ASN A 431 36.05 16.72 12.49
C ASN A 431 34.89 15.97 13.18
N LEU A 432 33.96 15.42 12.39
CA LEU A 432 32.88 14.58 12.89
C LEU A 432 33.41 13.35 13.63
N ASN A 433 34.46 12.71 13.12
CA ASN A 433 35.14 11.59 13.76
C ASN A 433 35.81 11.96 15.10
N LYS A 434 36.15 13.24 15.31
CA LYS A 434 36.68 13.79 16.56
C LYS A 434 35.57 14.25 17.52
N GLY A 435 34.30 14.12 17.14
CA GLY A 435 33.15 14.55 17.93
C GLY A 435 32.83 16.04 17.80
N ILE A 436 33.31 16.71 16.75
CA ILE A 436 33.15 18.15 16.51
C ILE A 436 32.19 18.34 15.33
N ILE A 437 31.19 19.21 15.47
CA ILE A 437 30.32 19.64 14.37
C ILE A 437 30.97 20.88 13.72
N PRO A 438 31.47 20.81 12.47
CA PRO A 438 32.09 21.94 11.80
C PRO A 438 31.10 23.09 11.54
N ASP A 439 31.58 24.33 11.56
CA ASP A 439 30.76 25.51 11.27
C ASP A 439 30.21 25.49 9.84
N GLU A 440 30.97 24.94 8.89
CA GLU A 440 30.53 24.71 7.51
C GLU A 440 29.33 23.78 7.46
N LEU A 441 29.34 22.71 8.27
CA LEU A 441 28.23 21.78 8.34
C LEU A 441 27.02 22.45 9.00
N LYS A 442 27.21 23.18 10.10
CA LYS A 442 26.13 23.96 10.75
C LYS A 442 25.45 24.93 9.79
N LYS A 443 26.23 25.67 8.98
CA LYS A 443 25.70 26.58 7.96
C LYS A 443 24.88 25.86 6.89
N GLU A 444 25.27 24.66 6.51
CA GLU A 444 24.50 23.87 5.54
C GLU A 444 23.22 23.31 6.18
N PHE A 445 23.21 22.94 7.47
CA PHE A 445 21.96 22.70 8.21
C PHE A 445 21.05 23.94 8.19
N GLU A 446 21.57 25.13 8.54
CA GLU A 446 20.80 26.39 8.56
C GLU A 446 20.21 26.73 7.19
N LYS A 447 20.98 26.55 6.12
CA LYS A 447 20.54 26.76 4.74
C LYS A 447 19.42 25.82 4.32
N ASN A 448 19.34 24.64 4.93
CA ASN A 448 18.25 23.68 4.76
C ASN A 448 17.13 23.88 5.82
N ASN A 449 17.09 25.03 6.49
CA ASN A 449 16.11 25.40 7.52
C ASN A 449 16.13 24.52 8.77
N ILE A 450 17.28 23.95 9.10
CA ILE A 450 17.48 23.15 10.31
C ILE A 450 18.46 23.89 11.21
N SER A 451 18.05 24.24 12.42
CA SER A 451 18.91 24.95 13.38
C SER A 451 19.42 23.97 14.41
N LEU A 452 20.74 23.73 14.41
CA LEU A 452 21.39 23.01 15.50
C LEU A 452 21.66 23.96 16.67
N SER A 453 21.29 23.55 17.88
CA SER A 453 21.60 24.24 19.12
C SER A 453 23.10 24.17 19.42
N ASP A 454 23.54 25.00 20.38
CA ASP A 454 24.91 24.94 20.89
C ASP A 454 25.21 23.64 21.65
N ASN A 455 24.17 22.91 22.06
CA ASN A 455 24.27 21.64 22.78
C ASN A 455 24.23 20.42 21.85
N ALA A 456 24.15 20.64 20.54
CA ALA A 456 24.26 19.56 19.56
C ALA A 456 25.59 18.80 19.74
N SER A 457 25.50 17.48 19.86
CA SER A 457 26.61 16.58 20.16
C SER A 457 26.82 15.56 19.06
N VAL A 458 28.02 14.98 19.00
CA VAL A 458 28.39 14.00 17.97
C VAL A 458 28.82 12.69 18.61
N LYS A 459 28.27 11.56 18.13
CA LYS A 459 28.65 10.21 18.55
C LYS A 459 28.89 9.34 17.33
N LYS A 460 29.84 8.40 17.43
CA LYS A 460 29.96 7.32 16.44
C LYS A 460 28.92 6.25 16.75
N SER A 461 28.22 5.82 15.72
CA SER A 461 27.33 4.66 15.77
C SER A 461 27.83 3.60 14.78
N GLU A 462 27.23 2.41 14.81
CA GLU A 462 27.57 1.33 13.84
C GLU A 462 27.24 1.72 12.40
N VAL A 463 26.52 2.83 12.23
CA VAL A 463 25.79 3.14 11.01
C VAL A 463 26.15 4.49 10.40
N GLY A 464 27.15 5.16 10.96
CA GLY A 464 27.62 6.48 10.56
C GLY A 464 28.04 7.33 11.75
N VAL A 465 28.15 8.63 11.52
CA VAL A 465 28.29 9.61 12.60
C VAL A 465 26.91 10.15 12.93
N GLU A 466 26.53 10.11 14.20
CA GLU A 466 25.26 10.63 14.70
C GLU A 466 25.46 12.02 15.31
N ILE A 467 24.62 12.98 14.92
CA ILE A 467 24.50 14.30 15.54
C ILE A 467 23.19 14.29 16.33
N THR A 468 23.22 14.68 17.61
CA THR A 468 22.03 14.71 18.49
C THR A 468 21.86 16.09 19.11
N ASP A 469 20.67 16.65 19.02
CA ASP A 469 20.30 17.94 19.58
C ASP A 469 19.18 17.82 20.62
N GLU A 470 19.57 17.73 21.89
CA GLU A 470 18.70 17.46 23.04
C GLU A 470 17.83 18.67 23.47
N GLU A 471 18.02 19.87 22.90
CA GLU A 471 17.23 21.08 23.27
C GLU A 471 15.98 21.30 22.41
N THR A 472 15.83 20.51 21.35
CA THR A 472 14.63 20.56 20.50
C THR A 472 13.46 19.83 21.17
N PHE A 473 12.23 20.21 20.84
CA PHE A 473 11.02 19.69 21.51
C PHE A 473 10.85 18.16 21.36
N ASP A 474 11.53 17.56 20.37
CA ASP A 474 11.43 16.16 19.97
C ASP A 474 12.79 15.40 19.94
N GLU A 475 13.87 15.93 20.57
CA GLU A 475 15.23 15.36 20.49
C GLU A 475 15.66 15.02 19.04
N GLU A 476 15.94 16.03 18.23
CA GLU A 476 16.37 15.83 16.85
C GLU A 476 17.70 15.07 16.77
N ARG A 477 17.71 14.01 15.97
CA ARG A 477 18.90 13.22 15.68
C ARG A 477 19.12 13.19 14.19
N PHE A 478 20.39 13.22 13.78
CA PHE A 478 20.79 13.19 12.39
C PHE A 478 21.88 12.14 12.19
N ILE A 479 21.81 11.41 11.10
CA ILE A 479 22.87 10.49 10.69
C ILE A 479 23.64 11.10 9.51
N VAL A 480 24.95 11.10 9.63
CA VAL A 480 25.88 11.52 8.58
C VAL A 480 26.61 10.28 8.05
N LYS A 481 26.48 10.03 6.75
CA LYS A 481 27.09 8.88 6.05
C LYS A 481 27.83 9.32 4.80
N ARG A 482 28.92 8.62 4.47
CA ARG A 482 29.58 8.78 3.19
C ARG A 482 29.12 7.73 2.19
N GLU A 483 28.50 8.17 1.12
CA GLU A 483 27.91 7.30 0.10
C GLU A 483 28.18 7.88 -1.30
N SER A 484 28.68 7.05 -2.21
CA SER A 484 28.98 7.45 -3.60
C SER A 484 29.86 8.72 -3.71
N GLY A 485 30.80 8.90 -2.76
CA GLY A 485 31.71 10.04 -2.73
C GLY A 485 31.08 11.35 -2.21
N LYS A 486 29.88 11.32 -1.64
CA LYS A 486 29.21 12.45 -1.00
C LYS A 486 29.05 12.21 0.50
N LEU A 487 28.94 13.29 1.27
CA LEU A 487 28.53 13.22 2.68
C LEU A 487 27.04 13.51 2.76
N ASN A 488 26.23 12.50 3.02
CA ASN A 488 24.78 12.56 3.08
C ASN A 488 24.30 12.71 4.53
N ILE A 489 23.36 13.62 4.74
CA ILE A 489 22.75 13.90 6.03
C ILE A 489 21.31 13.40 5.99
N TYR A 490 20.92 12.65 7.02
CA TYR A 490 19.61 12.04 7.20
C TYR A 490 19.03 12.47 8.54
N TYR A 491 17.72 12.63 8.64
CA TYR A 491 17.02 12.65 9.92
C TYR A 491 17.03 11.23 10.52
N ASN A 492 17.23 11.10 11.82
CA ASN A 492 17.39 9.82 12.52
C ASN A 492 16.35 9.68 13.63
N VAL A 493 15.07 9.54 13.28
CA VAL A 493 14.04 9.33 14.30
C VAL A 493 13.65 7.86 14.45
N ILE A 494 13.64 7.06 13.38
CA ILE A 494 13.52 5.59 13.39
C ILE A 494 13.96 5.15 11.99
N ARG A 495 14.74 4.07 11.83
CA ARG A 495 15.17 3.65 10.47
C ARG A 495 14.05 3.04 9.65
N SER A 496 13.16 2.34 10.32
CA SER A 496 11.95 1.81 9.71
C SER A 496 10.94 1.40 10.77
N GLU A 497 9.68 1.53 10.44
CA GLU A 497 8.57 1.05 11.25
C GLU A 497 7.92 -0.09 10.51
N TYR A 498 7.74 -1.22 11.18
CA TYR A 498 6.93 -2.28 10.61
C TYR A 498 5.46 -1.94 10.79
N THR A 499 4.68 -2.13 9.74
CA THR A 499 3.24 -1.94 9.74
C THR A 499 2.56 -3.10 9.04
N ASP A 500 1.52 -3.62 9.69
CA ASP A 500 1.01 -4.95 9.38
C ASP A 500 0.40 -5.03 7.98
N LEU A 501 -0.34 -4.02 7.50
CA LEU A 501 -1.12 -4.18 6.29
C LEU A 501 -0.95 -3.00 5.33
N LEU A 502 -0.76 -3.33 4.05
CA LEU A 502 -0.90 -2.45 2.91
C LEU A 502 -2.24 -2.68 2.21
N ILE A 503 -2.95 -1.60 1.95
CA ILE A 503 -4.27 -1.61 1.33
C ILE A 503 -4.27 -0.73 0.10
N ILE A 504 -4.77 -1.26 -1.01
CA ILE A 504 -5.07 -0.50 -2.23
C ILE A 504 -6.58 -0.31 -2.32
N GLY A 505 -7.02 0.92 -2.60
CA GLY A 505 -8.44 1.20 -2.82
C GLY A 505 -8.92 0.73 -4.21
N GLU A 506 -10.21 0.40 -4.31
CA GLU A 506 -10.77 -0.12 -5.56
C GLU A 506 -10.94 0.97 -6.62
N GLU A 507 -10.97 0.56 -7.90
CA GLU A 507 -11.17 1.45 -9.06
C GLU A 507 -10.15 2.59 -9.15
N GLY A 508 -8.92 2.38 -8.65
CA GLY A 508 -7.88 3.40 -8.63
C GLY A 508 -8.15 4.55 -7.66
N LYS A 509 -9.09 4.39 -6.73
CA LYS A 509 -9.41 5.39 -5.70
C LYS A 509 -8.51 5.19 -4.48
N ALA A 510 -8.15 6.28 -3.82
CA ALA A 510 -7.48 6.22 -2.52
C ALA A 510 -8.41 5.56 -1.47
N PHE A 511 -7.87 4.57 -0.75
CA PHE A 511 -8.62 3.90 0.33
C PHE A 511 -8.81 4.79 1.56
N SER A 512 -7.96 5.79 1.76
CA SER A 512 -8.07 6.77 2.85
C SER A 512 -7.48 8.12 2.44
N ALA A 513 -7.79 9.18 3.19
CA ALA A 513 -7.18 10.49 3.02
C ALA A 513 -6.69 11.05 4.37
N TYR A 514 -5.85 12.08 4.30
CA TYR A 514 -5.48 12.87 5.48
C TYR A 514 -6.74 13.31 6.25
N GLY A 515 -6.78 13.00 7.56
CA GLY A 515 -7.92 13.24 8.44
C GLY A 515 -8.91 12.08 8.60
N ASP A 516 -8.72 10.96 7.88
CA ASP A 516 -9.43 9.69 8.13
C ASP A 516 -8.80 8.85 9.26
N SER A 517 -7.82 9.38 9.98
CA SER A 517 -7.16 8.71 11.10
C SER A 517 -8.16 8.15 12.11
N GLY A 518 -7.98 6.89 12.49
CA GLY A 518 -8.73 6.23 13.54
C GLY A 518 -9.88 5.38 13.02
N LYS A 519 -10.12 5.33 11.70
CA LYS A 519 -11.17 4.48 11.14
C LYS A 519 -10.83 2.99 11.24
N ILE A 520 -11.85 2.16 11.39
CA ILE A 520 -11.71 0.71 11.45
C ILE A 520 -12.01 0.11 10.08
N MET A 521 -11.18 -0.86 9.72
CA MET A 521 -11.36 -1.71 8.56
C MET A 521 -12.10 -2.98 8.95
N VAL A 522 -13.11 -3.34 8.17
CA VAL A 522 -13.85 -4.60 8.31
C VAL A 522 -13.84 -5.34 6.96
N THR A 523 -14.11 -6.64 6.96
CA THR A 523 -14.27 -7.39 5.71
C THR A 523 -15.46 -6.84 4.90
N ASP A 524 -15.33 -6.78 3.57
CA ASP A 524 -16.44 -6.40 2.68
C ASP A 524 -17.30 -7.64 2.34
N ASP A 525 -17.86 -8.23 3.39
CA ASP A 525 -18.81 -9.34 3.33
C ASP A 525 -19.93 -9.12 4.35
N GLU A 526 -20.97 -9.95 4.33
CA GLU A 526 -22.16 -9.80 5.17
C GLU A 526 -21.87 -9.74 6.68
N ASN A 527 -20.75 -10.30 7.13
CA ASN A 527 -20.40 -10.35 8.54
C ASN A 527 -19.61 -9.12 8.99
N HIS A 528 -18.96 -8.40 8.08
CA HIS A 528 -18.13 -7.23 8.41
C HIS A 528 -17.18 -7.48 9.59
N TYR A 529 -16.37 -8.54 9.52
CA TYR A 529 -15.45 -8.88 10.60
C TYR A 529 -14.41 -7.77 10.77
N PRO A 530 -14.23 -7.16 11.96
CA PRO A 530 -13.20 -6.16 12.18
C PRO A 530 -11.79 -6.75 12.00
N VAL A 531 -10.94 -6.03 11.26
CA VAL A 531 -9.61 -6.51 10.84
C VAL A 531 -8.50 -5.60 11.34
N ALA A 532 -8.60 -4.30 11.11
CA ALA A 532 -7.47 -3.38 11.30
C ALA A 532 -7.89 -1.97 11.73
N LEU A 533 -6.96 -1.25 12.37
CA LEU A 533 -7.03 0.18 12.62
C LEU A 533 -6.20 0.95 11.59
N LEU A 534 -6.81 1.95 10.94
CA LEU A 534 -6.18 2.76 9.90
C LEU A 534 -5.63 4.07 10.46
N TRP A 535 -4.50 4.48 9.91
CA TRP A 535 -3.64 5.56 10.40
C TRP A 535 -3.98 6.93 9.78
N GLY A 536 -5.00 6.96 8.92
CA GLY A 536 -5.29 8.10 8.04
C GLY A 536 -4.49 8.01 6.76
N GLY A 537 -4.90 8.74 5.72
CA GLY A 537 -4.35 8.62 4.34
C GLY A 537 -2.96 9.18 4.12
N TRP A 538 -2.06 8.89 5.05
CA TRP A 538 -0.63 8.83 4.82
C TRP A 538 -0.35 7.67 3.87
N GLN A 539 0.38 7.98 2.80
CA GLN A 539 0.81 6.98 1.84
C GLN A 539 1.96 6.16 2.42
N ALA A 540 2.25 5.05 1.77
CA ALA A 540 3.35 4.22 2.22
C ALA A 540 4.69 4.94 2.09
N HIS A 541 5.30 5.40 3.20
CA HIS A 541 6.59 6.10 3.16
C HIS A 541 7.70 5.12 2.77
N LEU A 542 8.37 5.50 1.70
CA LEU A 542 9.55 4.82 1.15
C LEU A 542 10.78 5.70 1.37
N ARG A 543 11.96 5.11 1.24
CA ARG A 543 13.24 5.83 1.35
C ARG A 543 13.32 7.00 0.37
N HIS A 544 14.10 8.01 0.73
CA HIS A 544 14.40 9.18 -0.12
C HIS A 544 13.20 10.06 -0.46
N GLY A 545 12.26 10.23 0.49
CA GLY A 545 11.07 11.08 0.32
C GLY A 545 10.14 10.57 -0.78
N ARG A 546 10.09 9.25 -0.97
CA ARG A 546 9.24 8.57 -1.95
C ARG A 546 8.04 7.96 -1.25
N GLU A 547 6.97 7.73 -2.00
CA GLU A 547 5.73 7.16 -1.46
C GLU A 547 5.10 6.19 -2.47
N GLN A 548 4.26 5.25 -2.00
CA GLN A 548 3.39 4.51 -2.90
C GLN A 548 2.06 5.23 -3.12
N GLU A 549 1.80 5.58 -4.38
CA GLU A 549 0.56 6.24 -4.78
C GLU A 549 -0.67 5.40 -4.40
N ASN A 550 -1.50 5.93 -3.50
CA ASN A 550 -2.78 5.35 -3.07
C ASN A 550 -2.71 4.06 -2.24
N TRP A 551 -1.56 3.71 -1.65
CA TRP A 551 -1.43 2.59 -0.72
C TRP A 551 -1.51 3.11 0.71
N THR A 552 -2.41 2.55 1.51
CA THR A 552 -2.64 2.96 2.90
C THR A 552 -2.14 1.89 3.86
N TYR A 553 -1.57 2.31 5.00
CA TYR A 553 -1.19 1.43 6.10
C TYR A 553 -2.31 1.18 7.11
N ALA A 554 -2.34 -0.03 7.66
CA ALA A 554 -3.17 -0.37 8.81
C ALA A 554 -2.45 -1.34 9.76
N ILE A 555 -2.81 -1.28 11.04
CA ILE A 555 -2.30 -2.19 12.07
C ILE A 555 -3.36 -3.24 12.44
N ASP A 556 -2.96 -4.48 12.71
CA ASP A 556 -3.84 -5.56 13.19
C ASP A 556 -4.64 -5.12 14.42
N LEU A 557 -5.97 -5.12 14.28
CA LEU A 557 -6.87 -4.68 15.34
C LEU A 557 -6.80 -5.58 16.57
N GLY A 558 -6.52 -6.88 16.38
CA GLY A 558 -6.37 -7.82 17.48
C GLY A 558 -5.19 -7.48 18.38
N LYS A 559 -4.05 -7.12 17.80
CA LYS A 559 -2.88 -6.66 18.56
C LYS A 559 -3.16 -5.35 19.30
N VAL A 560 -3.87 -4.42 18.67
CA VAL A 560 -4.31 -3.16 19.30
C VAL A 560 -5.21 -3.42 20.50
N LEU A 561 -6.24 -4.26 20.34
CA LEU A 561 -7.18 -4.60 21.40
C LEU A 561 -6.48 -5.30 22.58
N ASP A 562 -5.58 -6.24 22.30
CA ASP A 562 -4.84 -6.92 23.36
C ASP A 562 -3.86 -5.98 24.08
N CYS A 563 -3.19 -5.09 23.34
CA CYS A 563 -2.23 -4.16 23.92
C CYS A 563 -2.89 -3.11 24.82
N LEU A 564 -4.13 -2.72 24.52
CA LEU A 564 -4.90 -1.75 25.31
C LEU A 564 -5.90 -2.42 26.29
N ASN A 565 -5.92 -3.75 26.37
CA ASN A 565 -6.81 -4.54 27.23
C ASN A 565 -8.32 -4.30 26.96
N LEU A 566 -8.71 -4.31 25.68
CA LEU A 566 -10.04 -3.96 25.21
C LEU A 566 -10.75 -5.12 24.52
N GLU A 567 -12.08 -5.08 24.49
CA GLU A 567 -12.95 -5.95 23.69
C GLU A 567 -13.94 -5.12 22.88
N LEU A 568 -14.37 -5.66 21.74
CA LEU A 568 -15.40 -5.05 20.92
C LEU A 568 -16.72 -4.97 21.71
N LEU A 569 -17.43 -3.86 21.55
CA LEU A 569 -18.79 -3.72 22.06
C LEU A 569 -19.76 -4.37 21.06
N GLU A 570 -20.56 -5.34 21.52
CA GLU A 570 -21.54 -6.10 20.71
C GLU A 570 -22.88 -5.37 20.56
#